data_AF-A0A3A8HWA8-F1
#
_entry.id   AF-A0A3A8HWA8-F1
#
_cell.length_a   1.000
_cell.length_b   1.000
_cell.length_c   1.000
_cell.angle_alpha   90.00
_cell.angle_beta   90.00
_cell.angle_gamma   90.00
#
_symmetry.space_group_name_H-M   'P 1'
#
loop_
_entity.id
_entity.type
_entity.pdbx_description
1 polymer ?
#
loop_
_entity_poly.entity_id
_entity_poly.type
_entity_poly.pdbx_seq_one_letter_code
_entity_poly.pdbx_strand_id
1 'polypeptide(L)'
;MPFFVPPRVSGDADFAGHGPQMDIDFELQIRNLNELWIAMRIWGSEVPGTTGVHGDRFYHIATTPTRITALSPNPCPSMDFPGCGPEFSHHYFDTGHSLDAFQFPQVPGNTRIVKSLTCVGDTAGNEAGSRTGCEAVLHDLTITFE
;
A
#
# COMPACT_ATOMS: atom_id res chain seq x y z
N MET A 1 9.22 0.24 -2.90
CA MET A 1 8.86 0.95 -1.66
C MET A 1 9.28 0.07 -0.50
N PRO A 2 9.94 0.62 0.52
CA PRO A 2 10.42 -0.18 1.66
C PRO A 2 9.27 -0.74 2.49
N PHE A 3 9.58 -1.76 3.28
CA PHE A 3 8.65 -2.37 4.22
C PHE A 3 8.07 -1.35 5.21
N PHE A 4 6.74 -1.40 5.35
CA PHE A 4 5.96 -0.54 6.22
C PHE A 4 5.12 -1.38 7.17
N VAL A 5 5.37 -1.17 8.47
CA VAL A 5 4.58 -1.68 9.58
C VAL A 5 3.63 -0.56 10.03
N PRO A 6 2.31 -0.69 9.85
CA PRO A 6 1.36 0.27 10.40
C PRO A 6 1.40 0.25 11.93
N PRO A 7 1.22 1.41 12.59
CA PRO A 7 1.15 1.45 14.04
C PRO A 7 -0.07 0.69 14.55
N ARG A 8 0.06 0.09 15.74
CA ARG A 8 -1.06 -0.49 16.47
C ARG A 8 -2.04 0.59 16.91
N VAL A 9 -3.33 0.31 16.72
CA VAL A 9 -4.43 1.22 17.09
C VAL A 9 -5.39 0.61 18.14
N SER A 10 -5.43 -0.71 18.30
CA SER A 10 -6.26 -1.38 19.32
C SER A 10 -5.76 -2.77 19.72
N GLY A 11 -6.33 -3.31 20.80
CA GLY A 11 -6.16 -4.69 21.28
C GLY A 11 -4.79 -5.01 21.88
N ASP A 12 -4.43 -6.29 21.81
CA ASP A 12 -3.27 -6.86 22.46
C ASP A 12 -1.96 -6.56 21.71
N ALA A 13 -0.87 -7.14 22.21
CA ALA A 13 0.42 -7.06 21.54
C ALA A 13 0.59 -8.15 20.47
N ASP A 14 -0.33 -9.12 20.33
CA ASP A 14 -0.28 -10.19 19.33
C ASP A 14 -1.65 -10.46 18.65
N PHE A 15 -1.64 -11.06 17.45
CA PHE A 15 -2.76 -11.60 16.70
C PHE A 15 -2.94 -13.10 17.02
N ALA A 16 -1.96 -13.73 17.68
CA ALA A 16 -2.06 -15.03 18.34
C ALA A 16 -2.54 -16.20 17.46
N GLY A 17 -2.24 -16.20 16.16
CA GLY A 17 -2.72 -17.22 15.23
C GLY A 17 -4.09 -16.92 14.62
N HIS A 18 -4.65 -15.73 14.86
CA HIS A 18 -6.03 -15.36 14.50
C HIS A 18 -6.12 -14.25 13.44
N GLY A 19 -5.01 -13.90 12.81
CA GLY A 19 -5.00 -12.82 11.85
C GLY A 19 -3.62 -12.21 11.73
N PRO A 20 -3.50 -11.09 10.99
CA PRO A 20 -4.55 -10.17 10.61
C PRO A 20 -5.23 -10.48 9.26
N GLN A 21 -6.51 -10.11 9.20
CA GLN A 21 -7.16 -9.68 7.97
C GLN A 21 -6.66 -8.28 7.62
N MET A 22 -5.99 -8.13 6.49
CA MET A 22 -5.36 -6.91 6.01
C MET A 22 -6.01 -6.36 4.74
N ASP A 23 -6.21 -5.05 4.74
CA ASP A 23 -6.52 -4.25 3.56
C ASP A 23 -5.35 -3.31 3.28
N ILE A 24 -4.84 -3.35 2.04
CA ILE A 24 -3.72 -2.53 1.60
C ILE A 24 -4.15 -1.70 0.40
N ASP A 25 -4.09 -0.38 0.55
CA ASP A 25 -4.39 0.59 -0.49
C ASP A 25 -3.15 1.35 -0.92
N PHE A 26 -3.09 1.65 -2.21
CA PHE A 26 -2.08 2.49 -2.83
C PHE A 26 -2.75 3.67 -3.48
N GLU A 27 -2.33 4.88 -3.10
CA GLU A 27 -2.87 6.12 -3.65
C GLU A 27 -1.79 7.02 -4.25
N LEU A 28 -1.82 7.29 -5.56
CA LEU A 28 -0.97 8.29 -6.19
C LEU A 28 -1.42 9.70 -5.81
N GLN A 29 -0.47 10.61 -5.64
CA GLN A 29 -0.77 12.00 -5.31
C GLN A 29 0.16 12.92 -6.07
N ILE A 30 -0.40 13.95 -6.69
CA ILE A 30 0.37 15.10 -7.16
C ILE A 30 0.29 16.19 -6.12
N ARG A 31 1.45 16.58 -5.60
CA ARG A 31 1.61 17.67 -4.64
C ARG A 31 2.35 18.81 -5.32
N ASN A 32 2.02 20.05 -4.95
CA ASN A 32 2.65 21.26 -5.50
C ASN A 32 2.64 21.33 -7.04
N LEU A 33 1.75 20.58 -7.72
CA LEU A 33 1.64 20.42 -9.17
C LEU A 33 2.82 19.74 -9.89
N ASN A 34 3.97 19.55 -9.23
CA ASN A 34 5.18 18.99 -9.84
C ASN A 34 5.85 17.87 -9.03
N GLU A 35 5.28 17.47 -7.90
CA GLU A 35 5.79 16.36 -7.10
C GLU A 35 4.85 15.16 -7.21
N LEU A 36 5.40 14.02 -7.59
CA LEU A 36 4.71 12.75 -7.57
C LEU A 36 5.01 12.02 -6.26
N TRP A 37 3.95 11.66 -5.56
CA TRP A 37 3.97 10.88 -4.33
C TRP A 37 3.07 9.65 -4.47
N ILE A 38 3.30 8.66 -3.62
CA ILE A 38 2.40 7.53 -3.44
C ILE A 38 2.19 7.27 -1.94
N ALA A 39 0.94 7.10 -1.54
CA ALA A 39 0.55 6.63 -0.23
C ALA A 39 0.42 5.10 -0.26
N MET A 40 0.97 4.43 0.75
CA MET A 40 0.61 3.06 1.12
C MET A 40 -0.19 3.15 2.41
N ARG A 41 -1.42 2.66 2.40
CA ARG A 41 -2.29 2.61 3.58
C ARG A 41 -2.56 1.17 3.93
N ILE A 42 -2.38 0.81 5.19
CA ILE A 42 -2.58 -0.56 5.65
C ILE A 42 -3.55 -0.52 6.82
N TRP A 43 -4.61 -1.30 6.74
CA TRP A 43 -5.48 -1.66 7.86
C TRP A 43 -5.33 -3.15 8.13
N GLY A 44 -5.22 -3.54 9.39
CA GLY A 44 -5.16 -4.93 9.81
C GLY A 44 -6.03 -5.16 11.03
N SER A 45 -6.77 -6.27 11.06
CA SER A 45 -7.64 -6.65 12.18
C SER A 45 -7.55 -8.14 12.48
N GLU A 46 -7.56 -8.47 13.77
CA GLU A 46 -7.64 -9.85 14.27
C GLU A 46 -9.04 -10.41 14.07
N VAL A 47 -9.17 -11.62 13.53
CA VAL A 47 -10.47 -12.24 13.26
C VAL A 47 -10.46 -13.74 13.64
N PRO A 48 -11.09 -14.14 14.76
CA PRO A 48 -11.77 -13.31 15.77
C PRO A 48 -10.76 -12.62 16.71
N GLY A 49 -11.02 -11.37 17.09
CA GLY A 49 -10.20 -10.69 18.09
C GLY A 49 -10.45 -9.19 18.17
N THR A 50 -9.53 -8.48 18.84
CA THR A 50 -9.64 -7.02 19.04
C THR A 50 -8.38 -6.26 18.65
N THR A 51 -7.31 -6.98 18.31
CA THR A 51 -6.05 -6.39 17.89
C THR A 51 -6.21 -5.77 16.51
N GLY A 52 -5.75 -4.52 16.39
CA GLY A 52 -5.91 -3.72 15.19
C GLY A 52 -4.70 -2.85 14.93
N VAL A 53 -4.31 -2.76 13.67
CA VAL A 53 -3.21 -1.92 13.17
C VAL A 53 -3.71 -1.04 12.04
N HIS A 54 -3.29 0.21 12.00
CA HIS A 54 -3.65 1.11 10.91
C HIS A 54 -2.64 2.24 10.77
N GLY A 55 -2.17 2.47 9.54
CA GLY A 55 -1.56 3.75 9.22
C GLY A 55 -1.23 3.93 7.76
N ASP A 56 -0.76 5.14 7.48
CA ASP A 56 -0.39 5.60 6.16
C ASP A 56 1.10 5.91 6.09
N ARG A 57 1.72 5.61 4.96
CA ARG A 57 3.08 6.04 4.64
C ARG A 57 3.16 6.62 3.25
N PHE A 58 3.71 7.81 3.15
CA PHE A 58 3.89 8.53 1.89
C PHE A 58 5.32 8.42 1.41
N TYR A 59 5.49 8.08 0.14
CA TYR A 59 6.77 7.98 -0.53
C TYR A 59 6.83 9.00 -1.66
N HIS A 60 7.86 9.85 -1.62
CA HIS A 60 8.18 10.72 -2.75
C HIS A 60 8.77 9.87 -3.88
N ILE A 61 8.22 10.01 -5.09
CA ILE A 61 8.67 9.28 -6.27
C ILE A 61 9.57 10.18 -7.12
N ALA A 62 9.11 11.40 -7.41
CA ALA A 62 9.81 12.31 -8.30
C ALA A 62 9.38 13.76 -8.11
N THR A 63 10.26 14.69 -8.48
CA THR A 63 9.93 16.11 -8.69
C THR A 63 10.28 16.46 -10.12
N THR A 64 9.31 16.98 -10.88
CA THR A 64 9.51 17.44 -12.26
C THR A 64 9.88 18.93 -12.30
N PRO A 65 10.58 19.40 -13.36
CA PRO A 65 10.93 20.81 -13.51
C PRO A 65 9.71 21.74 -13.65
N THR A 66 8.62 21.21 -14.20
CA THR A 66 7.37 21.91 -14.50
C THR A 66 6.18 21.06 -14.04
N ARG A 67 4.96 21.55 -14.26
CA ARG A 67 3.73 20.86 -13.88
C ARG A 67 3.63 19.48 -14.54
N ILE A 68 3.27 18.47 -13.75
CA ILE A 68 2.92 17.14 -14.26
C ILE A 68 1.56 17.23 -14.96
N THR A 69 1.49 16.77 -16.20
CA THR A 69 0.29 16.82 -17.05
C THR A 69 -0.30 15.46 -17.36
N ALA A 70 0.49 14.39 -17.24
CA ALA A 70 -0.02 13.01 -17.33
C ALA A 70 0.88 12.02 -16.58
N LEU A 71 0.30 10.89 -16.21
CA LEU A 71 0.98 9.75 -15.60
C LEU A 71 0.52 8.44 -16.27
N SER A 72 1.42 7.47 -16.35
CA SER A 72 1.10 6.09 -16.76
C SER A 72 2.05 5.10 -16.07
N PRO A 73 1.58 4.01 -15.44
CA PRO A 73 0.19 3.62 -15.29
C PRO A 73 -0.63 4.61 -14.45
N ASN A 74 -1.89 4.79 -14.85
CA ASN A 74 -2.83 5.65 -14.15
C ASN A 74 -4.27 5.11 -14.32
N PRO A 75 -4.91 4.57 -13.28
CA PRO A 75 -6.29 4.12 -13.35
C PRO A 75 -7.30 5.27 -13.25
N CYS A 76 -6.87 6.48 -12.88
CA CYS A 76 -7.69 7.68 -12.86
C CYS A 76 -7.39 8.55 -14.10
N PRO A 77 -8.28 8.68 -15.08
CA PRO A 77 -8.02 9.55 -16.23
C PRO A 77 -7.94 11.04 -15.86
N SER A 78 -8.38 11.42 -14.65
CA SER A 78 -8.16 12.75 -14.09
C SER A 78 -6.83 12.81 -13.32
N MET A 79 -6.18 13.97 -13.36
CA MET A 79 -5.03 14.27 -12.50
C MET A 79 -5.45 14.73 -11.10
N ASP A 80 -6.76 14.86 -10.86
CA ASP A 80 -7.34 15.04 -9.53
C ASP A 80 -7.42 13.69 -8.81
N PHE A 81 -6.26 13.18 -8.39
CA PHE A 81 -6.11 11.92 -7.66
C PHE A 81 -7.03 11.73 -6.42
N PRO A 82 -7.38 12.75 -5.61
CA PRO A 82 -8.37 12.55 -4.54
C PRO A 82 -9.80 12.23 -5.03
N GLY A 83 -10.08 12.34 -6.34
CA GLY A 83 -11.40 12.04 -6.93
C GLY A 83 -11.64 10.57 -7.31
N CYS A 84 -10.59 9.74 -7.37
CA CYS A 84 -10.67 8.37 -7.89
C CYS A 84 -10.53 7.27 -6.82
N GLY A 85 -10.22 7.63 -5.57
CA GLY A 85 -9.95 6.65 -4.51
C GLY A 85 -8.63 5.90 -4.73
N PRO A 86 -8.39 4.79 -4.01
CA PRO A 86 -7.15 4.04 -4.15
C PRO A 86 -7.01 3.43 -5.55
N GLU A 87 -5.90 3.71 -6.22
CA GLU A 87 -5.60 3.18 -7.56
C GLU A 87 -5.31 1.68 -7.57
N PHE A 88 -5.00 1.11 -6.41
CA PHE A 88 -4.86 -0.33 -6.21
C PHE A 88 -5.20 -0.71 -4.77
N SER A 89 -6.06 -1.70 -4.61
CA SER A 89 -6.41 -2.29 -3.31
C SER A 89 -6.13 -3.79 -3.33
N HIS A 90 -5.61 -4.31 -2.23
CA HIS A 90 -5.42 -5.74 -2.02
C HIS A 90 -5.90 -6.15 -0.64
N HIS A 91 -6.75 -7.16 -0.62
CA HIS A 91 -7.24 -7.79 0.60
C HIS A 91 -6.56 -9.14 0.79
N TYR A 92 -6.08 -9.41 2.00
CA TYR A 92 -5.35 -10.62 2.33
C TYR A 92 -5.58 -11.01 3.79
N PHE A 93 -5.62 -12.30 4.09
CA PHE A 93 -5.75 -12.83 5.44
C PHE A 93 -4.62 -13.81 5.72
N ASP A 94 -3.91 -13.58 6.83
CA ASP A 94 -2.81 -14.42 7.28
C ASP A 94 -3.05 -14.94 8.69
N THR A 95 -2.57 -16.16 8.94
CA THR A 95 -2.46 -16.74 10.28
C THR A 95 -1.08 -17.36 10.51
N GLY A 96 -0.20 -17.25 9.53
CA GLY A 96 1.18 -17.74 9.55
C GLY A 96 2.17 -16.61 9.74
N HIS A 97 3.44 -16.99 9.89
CA HIS A 97 4.54 -16.04 10.14
C HIS A 97 5.50 -15.91 8.94
N SER A 98 5.08 -16.41 7.79
CA SER A 98 5.84 -16.36 6.55
C SER A 98 5.68 -15.03 5.85
N LEU A 99 6.69 -14.66 5.05
CA LEU A 99 6.50 -13.63 4.04
C LEU A 99 5.67 -14.21 2.89
N ASP A 100 4.52 -13.59 2.61
CA ASP A 100 3.66 -13.92 1.50
C ASP A 100 3.88 -12.94 0.35
N ALA A 101 4.16 -13.49 -0.83
CA ALA A 101 4.50 -12.72 -2.02
C ALA A 101 3.41 -12.82 -3.08
N PHE A 102 2.95 -11.65 -3.54
CA PHE A 102 1.94 -11.49 -4.57
C PHE A 102 2.54 -10.79 -5.78
N GLN A 103 2.13 -11.24 -6.97
CA GLN A 103 2.56 -10.68 -8.24
C GLN A 103 1.35 -10.19 -9.02
N PHE A 104 1.43 -8.98 -9.53
CA PHE A 104 0.34 -8.34 -10.24
C PHE A 104 0.84 -7.86 -11.60
N PRO A 105 0.69 -8.68 -12.66
CA PRO A 105 1.09 -8.26 -13.99
C PRO A 105 0.28 -7.04 -14.45
N GLN A 106 0.85 -6.29 -15.39
CA GLN A 106 0.14 -5.20 -16.06
C GLN A 106 -1.14 -5.71 -16.70
N VAL A 107 -2.15 -4.85 -16.71
CA VAL A 107 -3.43 -5.10 -17.40
C VAL A 107 -3.53 -4.22 -18.64
N PRO A 108 -4.37 -4.58 -19.62
CA PRO A 108 -4.63 -3.72 -20.78
C PRO A 108 -5.00 -2.30 -20.36
N GLY A 109 -4.40 -1.31 -21.02
CA GLY A 109 -4.57 0.11 -20.68
C GLY A 109 -3.53 0.67 -19.71
N ASN A 110 -2.57 -0.15 -19.24
CA ASN A 110 -1.52 0.27 -18.30
C ASN A 110 -2.11 1.00 -17.08
N THR A 111 -3.01 0.35 -16.35
CA THR A 111 -3.72 0.97 -15.22
C THR A 111 -3.26 0.45 -13.86
N ARG A 112 -2.43 -0.61 -13.83
CA ARG A 112 -2.01 -1.21 -12.58
C ARG A 112 -0.70 -0.59 -12.09
N ILE A 113 -0.74 0.05 -10.92
CA ILE A 113 0.43 0.73 -10.37
C ILE A 113 1.37 -0.20 -9.59
N VAL A 114 0.83 -1.22 -8.90
CA VAL A 114 1.63 -2.17 -8.11
C VAL A 114 2.01 -3.39 -8.96
N LYS A 115 3.30 -3.71 -8.99
CA LYS A 115 3.88 -4.88 -9.67
C LYS A 115 3.94 -6.09 -8.76
N SER A 116 4.38 -5.88 -7.52
CA SER A 116 4.41 -6.93 -6.51
C SER A 116 4.19 -6.37 -5.13
N LEU A 117 3.65 -7.20 -4.25
CA LEU A 117 3.45 -6.92 -2.84
C LEU A 117 4.03 -8.09 -2.05
N THR A 118 4.79 -7.81 -1.00
CA THR A 118 5.23 -8.82 -0.05
C THR A 118 4.77 -8.38 1.33
N CYS A 119 3.98 -9.23 1.98
CA CYS A 119 3.40 -8.95 3.28
C CYS A 119 3.81 -10.03 4.28
N VAL A 120 3.72 -9.68 5.56
CA VAL A 120 3.60 -10.64 6.65
C VAL A 120 2.47 -10.15 7.52
N GLY A 121 1.55 -11.04 7.86
CA GLY A 121 0.43 -10.72 8.70
C GLY A 121 0.75 -11.02 10.16
N ASP A 122 0.61 -12.30 10.52
CA ASP A 122 0.78 -12.76 11.90
C ASP A 122 2.27 -12.91 12.22
N THR A 123 2.71 -12.62 13.44
CA THR A 123 4.11 -12.82 13.83
C THR A 123 4.20 -13.57 15.14
N ALA A 124 5.02 -14.62 15.20
CA ALA A 124 5.13 -15.45 16.39
C ALA A 124 5.54 -14.63 17.62
N GLY A 125 4.90 -14.89 18.76
CA GLY A 125 5.20 -14.23 20.03
C GLY A 125 4.46 -12.91 20.20
N ASN A 126 4.82 -12.11 21.20
CA ASN A 126 4.05 -10.89 21.55
C ASN A 126 4.37 -9.68 20.63
N GLU A 127 4.19 -9.85 19.32
CA GLU A 127 4.73 -8.92 18.31
C GLU A 127 3.75 -8.44 17.22
N ALA A 128 2.45 -8.76 17.30
CA ALA A 128 1.46 -8.19 16.39
C ALA A 128 1.57 -6.69 16.26
N GLY A 129 1.56 -6.27 15.01
CA GLY A 129 1.66 -4.88 14.64
C GLY A 129 3.05 -4.29 14.82
N SER A 130 4.05 -5.03 15.31
CA SER A 130 5.45 -4.61 15.21
C SER A 130 6.14 -5.08 13.94
N ARG A 131 5.63 -6.18 13.36
CA ARG A 131 6.15 -6.76 12.11
C ARG A 131 5.10 -6.97 11.03
N THR A 132 3.83 -7.04 11.39
CA THR A 132 2.71 -6.99 10.43
C THR A 132 2.90 -5.81 9.50
N GLY A 133 2.89 -6.04 8.20
CA GLY A 133 3.18 -4.98 7.25
C GLY A 133 3.45 -5.50 5.86
N CYS A 134 3.69 -4.57 4.94
CA CYS A 134 3.98 -4.90 3.56
C CYS A 134 5.07 -4.01 2.97
N GLU A 135 5.76 -4.53 1.97
CA GLU A 135 6.53 -3.77 1.00
C GLU A 135 5.96 -4.00 -0.40
N ALA A 136 6.25 -3.08 -1.31
CA ALA A 136 5.74 -3.18 -2.67
C ALA A 136 6.75 -2.69 -3.69
N VAL A 137 6.68 -3.26 -4.88
CA VAL A 137 7.36 -2.77 -6.08
C VAL A 137 6.30 -2.23 -7.00
N LEU A 138 6.50 -1.01 -7.52
CA LEU A 138 5.63 -0.41 -8.52
C LEU A 138 6.04 -0.88 -9.91
N HIS A 139 5.11 -0.84 -10.85
CA HIS A 139 5.47 -0.89 -12.27
C HIS A 139 6.21 0.39 -12.68
N ASP A 140 6.90 0.34 -13.81
CA ASP A 140 7.59 1.51 -14.35
C ASP A 140 6.58 2.63 -14.63
N LEU A 141 6.88 3.83 -14.11
CA LEU A 141 6.04 5.02 -14.25
C LEU A 141 6.61 5.95 -15.31
N THR A 142 5.79 6.34 -16.28
CA THR A 142 6.03 7.43 -17.21
C THR A 142 5.37 8.69 -16.69
N ILE A 143 6.15 9.76 -16.56
CA ILE A 143 5.70 11.08 -16.10
C ILE A 143 5.82 12.06 -17.27
N THR A 144 4.71 12.68 -17.64
CA THR A 144 4.68 13.77 -18.64
C THR A 144 4.54 15.09 -17.92
N PHE A 145 5.34 16.08 -18.31
CA PHE A 145 5.36 17.43 -17.76
C PHE A 145 5.53 18.49 -18.86
N GLU A 146 5.16 19.74 -18.57
CA GLU A 146 5.18 20.89 -19.52
C GLU A 146 6.59 21.33 -19.96
#